data_AF-A0A6J6WRI3-F1
#
_entry.id   AF-A0A6J6WRI3-F1
#
_cell.length_a   1.000
_cell.length_b   1.000
_cell.length_c   1.000
_cell.angle_alpha   90.00
_cell.angle_beta   90.00
_cell.angle_gamma   90.00
#
_symmetry.space_group_name_H-M   'P 1'
#
loop_
_entity.id
_entity.type
_entity.pdbx_description
1 polymer ?
#
loop_
_entity_poly.entity_id
_entity_poly.type
_entity_poly.pdbx_seq_one_letter_code
_entity_poly.pdbx_strand_id
1 'polypeptide(L)'
;MMNAYPERIGYLHLKQVHPDILAETLKNDVPFGDAVAKGVMTEPGFEGVPKFAPIIERALEINPEIFAIIEQDMYGCPVDMPFPIAQRTREHILAATRAARVK
;
A
#
# COMPACT_ATOMS: atom_id res chain seq x y z
N MET A 1 7.55 -4.83 13.58
CA MET A 1 7.11 -6.15 13.06
C MET A 1 8.20 -6.80 12.21
N MET A 2 8.56 -6.29 11.02
CA MET A 2 9.53 -6.96 10.13
C MET A 2 10.92 -7.24 10.74
N ASN A 3 11.39 -6.41 11.66
CA ASN A 3 12.66 -6.64 12.36
C ASN A 3 12.54 -7.61 13.54
N ALA A 4 11.36 -7.69 14.15
CA ALA A 4 11.14 -8.50 15.35
C ALA A 4 10.80 -9.96 15.02
N TYR A 5 10.15 -10.21 13.88
CA TYR A 5 9.65 -11.53 13.48
C TYR A 5 9.89 -11.82 11.99
N PRO A 6 11.13 -11.70 11.47
CA PRO A 6 11.40 -11.87 10.04
C PRO A 6 11.01 -13.27 9.53
N GLU A 7 11.19 -14.32 10.34
CA GLU A 7 10.88 -15.71 10.01
C GLU A 7 9.38 -16.00 9.88
N ARG A 8 8.52 -15.07 10.30
CA ARG A 8 7.06 -15.21 10.26
C ARG A 8 6.41 -14.55 9.05
N ILE A 9 7.20 -13.88 8.20
CA ILE A 9 6.67 -13.13 7.05
C ILE A 9 6.72 -14.00 5.80
N GLY A 10 5.55 -14.50 5.39
CA GLY A 10 5.42 -15.29 4.16
C GLY A 10 5.24 -14.46 2.89
N TYR A 11 4.56 -13.31 2.99
CA TYR A 11 4.26 -12.42 1.87
C TYR A 11 3.75 -11.06 2.39
N LEU A 12 3.59 -10.07 1.50
CA LEU A 12 3.15 -8.72 1.87
C LEU A 12 1.88 -8.27 1.14
N HIS A 13 1.03 -7.54 1.84
CA HIS A 13 0.08 -6.61 1.23
C HIS A 13 0.67 -5.20 1.38
N LEU A 14 0.98 -4.56 0.26
CA LEU A 14 1.47 -3.19 0.23
C LEU A 14 0.28 -2.26 0.03
N LYS A 15 -0.07 -1.56 1.11
CA LYS A 15 -1.16 -0.59 1.18
C LYS A 15 -0.61 0.75 1.63
N GLN A 16 -1.10 1.84 1.08
CA GLN A 16 -0.85 3.17 1.61
C GLN A 16 -2.11 3.75 2.25
N VAL A 17 -1.88 4.52 3.31
CA VAL A 17 -2.91 5.24 4.04
C VAL A 17 -2.65 6.74 3.90
N HIS A 18 -3.70 7.52 3.67
CA HIS A 18 -3.61 8.97 3.71
C HIS A 18 -3.59 9.44 5.17
N PRO A 19 -2.51 10.10 5.64
CA PRO A 19 -2.32 10.40 7.06
C PRO A 19 -3.37 11.38 7.61
N ASP A 20 -3.73 12.40 6.86
CA ASP A 20 -4.70 13.40 7.33
C ASP A 20 -6.13 12.85 7.41
N ILE A 21 -6.55 12.07 6.41
CA ILE A 21 -7.85 11.40 6.43
C ILE A 21 -7.90 10.36 7.54
N LEU A 22 -6.79 9.64 7.81
CA LEU A 22 -6.69 8.74 8.95
C LEU A 22 -6.86 9.49 10.27
N ALA A 23 -6.20 10.64 10.44
CA ALA A 23 -6.32 11.45 11.63
C ALA A 23 -7.76 11.94 11.85
N GLU A 24 -8.44 12.40 10.80
CA GLU A 24 -9.87 12.76 10.86
C GLU A 24 -10.76 11.55 11.20
N THR A 25 -10.49 10.41 10.57
CA THR A 25 -11.22 9.15 10.78
C THR A 25 -11.16 8.73 12.24
N LEU A 26 -9.96 8.70 12.82
CA LEU A 26 -9.74 8.33 14.22
C LEU A 26 -10.32 9.36 15.18
N LYS A 27 -10.20 10.66 14.87
CA LYS A 27 -10.75 11.74 15.71
C LYS A 27 -12.26 11.67 15.82
N ASN A 28 -12.95 11.30 14.75
CA ASN A 28 -14.41 11.36 14.66
C ASN A 28 -15.08 9.97 14.71
N ASP A 29 -14.32 8.91 15.02
CA ASP A 29 -14.81 7.52 15.05
C ASP A 29 -15.57 7.12 13.78
N VAL A 30 -15.01 7.49 12.62
CA VAL A 30 -15.64 7.25 11.32
C VAL A 30 -15.56 5.75 10.99
N PRO A 31 -16.66 5.09 10.61
CA PRO A 31 -16.63 3.70 10.17
C PRO A 31 -15.65 3.48 9.02
N PHE A 32 -14.95 2.34 9.03
CA PHE A 32 -13.90 2.06 8.04
C PHE A 32 -14.40 2.20 6.59
N GLY A 33 -15.60 1.72 6.28
CA GLY A 33 -16.14 1.81 4.93
C GLY A 33 -16.35 3.25 4.46
N ASP A 34 -16.78 4.13 5.36
CA ASP A 34 -16.94 5.56 5.09
C ASP A 34 -15.59 6.25 4.96
N ALA A 35 -14.60 5.86 5.78
CA ALA A 35 -13.23 6.35 5.67
C ALA A 35 -12.56 5.93 4.34
N VAL A 36 -12.81 4.70 3.88
CA VAL A 36 -12.37 4.21 2.55
C VAL A 36 -13.01 5.05 1.44
N ALA A 37 -14.32 5.31 1.51
CA ALA A 37 -15.01 6.17 0.55
C ALA A 37 -14.48 7.61 0.54
N LYS A 38 -13.96 8.10 1.68
CA LYS A 38 -13.23 9.38 1.79
C LYS A 38 -11.79 9.34 1.25
N GLY A 39 -11.24 8.16 0.96
CA GLY A 39 -9.88 8.02 0.43
C GLY A 39 -8.80 7.69 1.46
N VAL A 40 -9.16 7.20 2.65
CA VAL A 40 -8.17 6.83 3.69
C VAL A 40 -7.19 5.76 3.18
N MET A 41 -7.68 4.80 2.39
CA MET A 41 -6.86 3.82 1.67
C MET A 41 -6.54 4.40 0.28
N THR A 42 -5.38 5.04 0.18
CA THR A 42 -5.08 5.94 -0.93
C THR A 42 -4.28 5.25 -2.03
N GLU A 43 -4.34 5.82 -3.23
CA GLU A 43 -3.57 5.35 -4.38
C GLU A 43 -2.06 5.47 -4.08
N PRO A 44 -1.29 4.38 -4.29
CA PRO A 44 0.14 4.44 -4.11
C PRO A 44 0.84 5.43 -5.04
N GLY A 45 1.70 6.27 -4.47
CA GLY A 45 2.54 7.22 -5.22
C GLY A 45 2.25 8.69 -4.99
N PHE A 46 1.21 8.99 -4.21
CA PHE A 46 0.88 10.34 -3.75
C PHE A 46 1.21 10.52 -2.26
N GLU A 47 0.29 11.10 -1.49
CA GLU A 47 0.43 11.45 -0.08
C GLU A 47 0.15 10.25 0.85
N GLY A 48 0.62 9.08 0.44
CA GLY A 48 0.45 7.83 1.17
C GLY A 48 1.63 7.49 2.08
N VAL A 49 1.32 6.91 3.25
CA VAL A 49 2.28 6.29 4.16
C VAL A 49 1.94 4.81 4.40
N PRO A 50 2.93 3.92 4.63
CA PRO A 50 4.38 4.16 4.59
C PRO A 50 4.92 4.28 3.15
N LYS A 51 6.13 4.82 2.99
CA LYS A 51 6.85 4.73 1.70
C LYS A 51 7.24 3.28 1.42
N PHE A 52 7.06 2.82 0.19
CA PHE A 52 7.26 1.41 -0.15
C PHE A 52 8.73 0.98 -0.28
N ALA A 53 9.62 1.84 -0.76
CA ALA A 53 11.02 1.45 -1.01
C ALA A 53 11.73 0.82 0.21
N PRO A 54 11.70 1.42 1.42
CA PRO A 54 12.32 0.80 2.60
C PRO A 54 11.67 -0.53 3.01
N ILE A 55 10.36 -0.68 2.76
CA ILE A 55 9.61 -1.91 3.08
C ILE A 55 10.01 -3.03 2.11
N ILE A 56 10.08 -2.73 0.81
CA ILE A 56 10.48 -3.67 -0.24
C ILE A 56 11.92 -4.12 -0.02
N GLU A 57 12.84 -3.19 0.24
CA GLU A 57 14.26 -3.52 0.47
C GLU A 57 14.42 -4.41 1.70
N ARG A 58 13.75 -4.08 2.81
CA ARG A 58 13.75 -4.92 4.01
C ARG A 58 13.13 -6.29 3.78
N ALA A 59 12.07 -6.39 2.98
CA ALA A 59 11.43 -7.66 2.65
C ALA A 59 12.40 -8.59 1.91
N LEU A 60 13.17 -8.05 0.98
CA LEU A 60 14.14 -8.80 0.18
C LEU A 60 15.35 -9.27 0.99
N GLU A 61 15.73 -8.54 2.04
CA GLU A 61 16.73 -9.02 3.01
C GLU A 61 16.21 -10.22 3.83
N ILE A 62 14.90 -10.28 4.10
CA ILE A 62 14.29 -11.41 4.82
C ILE A 62 14.22 -12.64 3.92
N ASN A 63 13.69 -12.47 2.71
CA ASN A 63 13.61 -13.51 1.72
C ASN A 63 13.60 -12.87 0.32
N PRO A 64 14.64 -13.08 -0.51
CA PRO A 64 14.71 -12.53 -1.86
C PRO A 64 13.57 -12.97 -2.80
N GLU A 65 12.92 -14.10 -2.51
CA GLU A 65 11.79 -14.64 -3.28
C GLU A 65 10.43 -14.29 -2.68
N ILE A 66 10.37 -13.41 -1.67
CA ILE A 66 9.11 -12.98 -1.08
C ILE A 66 8.23 -12.29 -2.13
N PHE A 67 6.96 -12.67 -2.17
CA PHE A 67 6.00 -12.01 -3.04
C PHE A 67 5.22 -10.94 -2.27
N ALA A 68 4.76 -9.93 -3.00
CA ALA A 68 3.90 -8.90 -2.49
C ALA A 68 2.76 -8.65 -3.48
N ILE A 69 1.59 -8.30 -2.94
CA ILE A 69 0.50 -7.72 -3.71
C ILE A 69 0.38 -6.24 -3.36
N ILE A 70 -0.10 -5.45 -4.31
CA ILE A 70 -0.51 -4.09 -4.03
C ILE A 70 -2.02 -4.10 -3.86
N GLU A 71 -2.49 -3.45 -2.81
CA GLU A 71 -3.91 -3.43 -2.49
C GLU A 71 -4.36 -2.01 -2.16
N GLN A 72 -5.52 -1.63 -2.68
CA GLN A 72 -6.22 -0.40 -2.34
C GLN A 72 -7.69 -0.73 -2.16
N ASP A 73 -8.23 -0.43 -0.98
CA ASP A 73 -9.67 -0.55 -0.74
C ASP A 73 -10.38 0.59 -1.47
N MET A 74 -11.39 0.25 -2.27
CA MET A 74 -12.10 1.21 -3.13
C MET A 74 -13.61 0.97 -3.10
N TYR A 75 -14.22 1.06 -1.91
CA TYR A 75 -15.64 0.81 -1.75
C TYR A 75 -16.49 1.83 -2.51
N GLY A 76 -17.42 1.33 -3.32
CA GLY A 76 -18.30 2.18 -4.14
C GLY A 76 -17.60 2.87 -5.32
N CYS A 77 -16.36 2.51 -5.67
CA CYS A 77 -15.68 3.14 -6.80
C CYS A 77 -16.32 2.78 -8.16
N PRO A 78 -16.24 3.69 -9.15
CA PRO A 78 -16.59 3.38 -10.54
C PRO A 78 -15.76 2.21 -11.09
N VAL A 79 -16.37 1.36 -11.92
CA VAL A 79 -15.73 0.13 -12.44
C VAL A 79 -14.50 0.39 -13.32
N ASP A 80 -14.43 1.58 -13.93
CA ASP A 80 -13.35 2.02 -14.82
C ASP A 80 -12.18 2.70 -14.06
N MET A 81 -12.33 2.97 -12.76
CA MET A 81 -11.32 3.61 -11.94
C MET A 81 -10.12 2.71 -11.56
N PRO A 82 -10.29 1.40 -11.23
CA PRO A 82 -9.19 0.58 -10.73
C PRO A 82 -8.06 0.33 -11.74
N PHE A 83 -8.38 0.13 -13.01
CA PHE A 83 -7.37 -0.19 -14.03
C PHE A 83 -6.32 0.92 -14.22
N PRO A 84 -6.68 2.19 -14.47
CA PRO A 84 -5.69 3.26 -14.62
C PRO A 84 -4.89 3.52 -13.33
N ILE A 85 -5.50 3.30 -12.15
CA ILE A 85 -4.77 3.35 -10.87
C ILE A 85 -3.71 2.25 -10.79
N ALA A 86 -4.06 1.02 -11.18
CA ALA A 86 -3.11 -0.09 -11.18
C ALA A 86 -1.92 0.15 -12.11
N GLN A 87 -2.14 0.80 -13.26
CA GLN A 87 -1.05 1.19 -14.18
C GLN A 87 -0.08 2.18 -13.52
N ARG A 88 -0.60 3.29 -12.96
CA ARG A 88 0.22 4.31 -12.29
C ARG A 88 0.92 3.76 -11.06
N THR A 89 0.22 2.94 -10.29
CA THR A 89 0.77 2.25 -9.11
C THR A 89 1.96 1.37 -9.50
N ARG A 90 1.84 0.59 -10.59
CA ARG A 90 2.93 -0.23 -11.12
C ARG A 90 4.15 0.62 -11.49
N GLU A 91 3.94 1.72 -12.20
CA GLU A 91 5.00 2.66 -12.57
C GLU A 91 5.68 3.26 -11.34
N HIS A 92 4.88 3.69 -10.35
CA HIS A 92 5.38 4.25 -9.10
C HIS A 92 6.28 3.25 -8.34
N ILE A 93 5.84 2.00 -8.19
CA ILE A 93 6.60 0.97 -7.45
C ILE A 93 7.93 0.66 -8.15
N LEU A 94 7.91 0.54 -9.48
CA LEU A 94 9.12 0.30 -10.26
C LEU A 94 10.10 1.48 -10.19
N ALA A 95 9.60 2.70 -10.02
CA ALA A 95 10.42 3.90 -9.81
C ALA A 95 10.90 4.06 -8.36
N ALA A 96 10.18 3.50 -7.38
CA ALA A 96 10.47 3.71 -5.95
C ALA A 96 11.80 3.09 -5.50
N THR A 97 12.17 1.92 -6.03
CA THR A 97 13.45 1.26 -5.74
C THR A 97 13.85 0.31 -6.86
N ARG A 98 15.15 0.17 -7.12
CA ARG A 98 15.70 -0.81 -8.07
C ARG A 98 15.48 -2.26 -7.63
N ALA A 99 15.11 -2.46 -6.37
CA ALA A 99 14.86 -3.78 -5.81
C ALA A 99 13.50 -4.35 -6.25
N ALA A 100 12.54 -3.49 -6.62
CA ALA A 100 11.22 -3.91 -7.07
C ALA A 100 11.26 -4.62 -8.42
N ARG A 101 10.58 -5.76 -8.52
CA ARG A 101 10.49 -6.58 -9.73
C ARG A 101 9.05 -7.06 -9.91
N VAL A 102 8.56 -7.08 -11.14
CA VAL A 102 7.26 -7.66 -11.49
C VAL A 102 7.53 -8.92 -12.30
N LYS A 103 6.87 -10.02 -11.93
CA LYS A 103 6.85 -11.26 -12.72
C LYS A 103 5.75 -11.17 -13.78
#